data_AF-A0A848SVX3-F1
#
_entry.id   AF-A0A848SVX3-F1
#
_cell.length_a   1.000
_cell.length_b   1.000
_cell.length_c   1.000
_cell.angle_alpha   90.00
_cell.angle_beta   90.00
_cell.angle_gamma   90.00
#
_symmetry.space_group_name_H-M   'P 1'
#
loop_
_entity.id
_entity.type
_entity.pdbx_description
1 polymer ?
#
loop_
_entity_poly.entity_id
_entity_poly.type
_entity_poly.pdbx_seq_one_letter_code
_entity_poly.pdbx_strand_id
1 'polypeptide(L)'
;MEWYVPITILPGIALLLISTSNMLIALNSEIKELEKEMETFKHIIDLKLKQLLRLSLAMVGFYFSALFLVLSGIIASTRSDHHFHLVSPEFWILLLSIVLMTVSLIYLIIYSVRAVNIRQKTLQIRYYS
;
A
#
# COMPACT_ATOMS: atom_id res chain seq x y z
N MET A 1 15.28 -12.60 21.96
CA MET A 1 15.70 -11.57 20.98
C MET A 1 14.81 -11.57 19.71
N GLU A 2 13.91 -12.54 19.49
CA GLU A 2 13.19 -12.65 18.20
C GLU A 2 11.97 -11.73 18.02
N TRP A 3 11.42 -11.18 19.11
CA TRP A 3 10.22 -10.33 19.06
C TRP A 3 10.48 -8.89 18.57
N TYR A 4 11.73 -8.43 18.52
CA TYR A 4 12.09 -7.04 18.16
C TYR A 4 11.95 -6.76 16.65
N VAL A 5 12.10 -7.79 15.82
CA VAL A 5 12.00 -7.68 14.35
C VAL A 5 10.61 -7.23 13.89
N PRO A 6 9.49 -7.87 14.31
CA PRO A 6 8.17 -7.40 13.87
C PRO A 6 7.81 -6.00 14.38
N ILE A 7 8.28 -5.59 15.56
CA ILE A 7 7.97 -4.27 16.15
C ILE A 7 8.71 -3.13 15.45
N THR A 8 9.94 -3.35 15.00
CA THR A 8 10.74 -2.32 14.31
C THR A 8 10.26 -2.01 12.90
N ILE A 9 9.55 -2.93 12.25
CA ILE A 9 9.03 -2.75 10.88
C ILE A 9 7.73 -1.92 10.87
N LEU A 10 6.95 -1.96 11.95
CA LEU A 10 5.64 -1.29 12.05
C LEU A 10 5.68 0.23 11.79
N PRO A 11 6.63 1.01 12.35
CA PRO A 11 6.76 2.43 12.01
C PRO A 11 6.96 2.68 10.51
N GLY A 12 7.72 1.82 9.83
CA GLY A 12 7.94 1.92 8.38
C GLY A 12 6.64 1.72 7.60
N ILE A 13 5.83 0.73 7.97
CA ILE A 13 4.51 0.50 7.34
C ILE A 13 3.55 1.66 7.62
N ALA A 14 3.57 2.21 8.83
CA ALA A 14 2.75 3.38 9.17
C ALA A 14 3.08 4.58 8.28
N LEU A 15 4.37 4.86 8.04
CA LEU A 15 4.81 5.92 7.14
C LEU A 15 4.35 5.68 5.69
N LEU A 16 4.46 4.43 5.21
CA LEU A 16 3.97 4.06 3.87
C LEU A 16 2.46 4.26 3.74
N LEU A 17 1.68 3.88 4.75
CA LEU A 17 0.23 4.07 4.78
C LEU A 17 -0.15 5.56 4.76
N ILE A 18 0.52 6.40 5.56
CA ILE A 18 0.27 7.84 5.58
C ILE A 18 0.58 8.46 4.22
N SER A 19 1.74 8.12 3.63
CA SER A 19 2.13 8.60 2.30
C SER A 19 1.11 8.20 1.23
N THR A 20 0.68 6.94 1.26
CA THR A 20 -0.29 6.39 0.29
C THR A 20 -1.68 7.01 0.47
N SER A 21 -2.10 7.28 1.71
CA SER A 21 -3.35 7.98 2.01
C SER A 21 -3.36 9.40 1.44
N ASN A 22 -2.24 10.13 1.60
CA ASN A 22 -2.09 11.46 1.00
C ASN A 22 -2.18 11.41 -0.53
N MET A 23 -1.57 10.40 -1.17
CA MET A 23 -1.72 10.17 -2.61
C MET A 23 -3.17 9.89 -3.02
N LEU A 24 -3.91 9.12 -2.22
CA LEU A 24 -5.32 8.82 -2.50
C LEU A 24 -6.18 10.08 -2.44
N ILE A 25 -6.00 10.90 -1.41
CA ILE A 25 -6.73 12.17 -1.24
C ILE A 25 -6.44 13.11 -2.40
N ALA A 26 -5.17 13.24 -2.79
CA ALA A 26 -4.76 14.07 -3.92
C ALA A 26 -5.39 13.59 -5.24
N LEU A 27 -5.36 12.29 -5.51
CA LEU A 27 -5.97 11.71 -6.71
C LEU A 27 -7.48 11.91 -6.73
N ASN A 28 -8.15 11.76 -5.59
CA ASN A 28 -9.59 11.98 -5.49
C ASN A 28 -9.97 13.45 -5.73
N SER A 29 -9.18 14.39 -5.21
CA SER A 29 -9.37 15.82 -5.50
C SER A 29 -9.18 16.13 -6.98
N GLU A 30 -8.18 15.53 -7.63
CA GLU A 30 -7.94 15.73 -9.07
C GLU A 30 -9.08 15.15 -9.92
N ILE A 31 -9.61 13.98 -9.57
CA ILE A 31 -10.79 13.39 -10.23
C ILE A 31 -11.98 14.37 -10.13
N LYS A 32 -12.25 14.89 -8.94
CA LYS A 32 -13.34 15.85 -8.69
C LYS A 32 -13.18 17.15 -9.48
N GLU A 33 -11.94 17.59 -9.75
CA GLU A 33 -11.68 18.73 -10.62
C GLU A 33 -11.99 18.40 -12.08
N LEU A 34 -11.54 17.24 -12.57
CA LEU A 34 -11.77 16.79 -13.95
C LEU A 34 -13.24 16.50 -14.24
N GLU A 35 -14.03 16.11 -13.24
CA GLU A 35 -15.49 15.95 -13.37
C GLU A 35 -16.21 17.23 -13.78
N LYS A 36 -15.63 18.42 -13.54
CA LYS A 36 -16.20 19.69 -14.01
C LYS A 36 -16.18 19.82 -15.54
N GLU A 37 -15.23 19.14 -16.19
CA GLU A 37 -15.01 19.13 -17.65
C GLU A 37 -15.21 17.70 -18.19
N MET A 38 -16.27 17.03 -17.71
CA MET A 38 -16.47 15.59 -17.92
C MET A 38 -16.47 15.17 -19.39
N GLU A 39 -16.99 16.00 -20.31
CA GLU A 39 -17.04 15.65 -21.73
C GLU A 39 -15.65 15.52 -22.36
N THR A 40 -14.71 16.40 -21.98
CA THR A 40 -13.33 16.41 -22.49
C THR A 40 -12.47 15.33 -21.83
N PHE A 41 -12.68 15.08 -20.53
CA PHE A 41 -11.79 14.25 -19.72
C PHE A 41 -12.34 12.87 -19.35
N LYS A 42 -13.49 12.44 -19.89
CA LYS A 42 -14.14 11.16 -19.56
C LYS A 42 -13.19 9.96 -19.56
N HIS A 43 -12.36 9.84 -20.59
CA HIS A 43 -11.38 8.74 -20.70
C HIS A 43 -10.27 8.84 -19.65
N ILE A 44 -9.83 10.05 -19.28
CA ILE A 44 -8.82 10.26 -18.23
C ILE A 44 -9.39 9.94 -16.85
N ILE A 45 -10.65 10.31 -16.59
CA ILE A 45 -11.34 10.01 -15.33
C ILE A 45 -11.40 8.49 -15.11
N ASP A 46 -11.77 7.70 -16.12
CA ASP A 46 -11.78 6.22 -16.01
C ASP A 46 -10.39 5.64 -15.70
N LEU A 47 -9.34 6.18 -16.33
CA LEU A 47 -7.97 5.79 -16.02
C LEU A 47 -7.55 6.13 -14.59
N LYS A 48 -7.96 7.28 -14.06
CA LYS A 48 -7.70 7.70 -12.68
C LYS A 48 -8.50 6.91 -11.65
N LEU A 49 -9.74 6.53 -11.96
CA LEU A 49 -10.52 5.61 -11.11
C LEU A 49 -9.85 4.24 -10.99
N LYS A 50 -9.32 3.71 -12.10
CA LYS A 50 -8.51 2.47 -12.08
C LYS A 50 -7.22 2.62 -11.26
N GLN A 51 -6.62 3.81 -11.23
CA GLN A 51 -5.48 4.12 -10.36
C GLN A 51 -5.89 4.12 -8.89
N LEU A 52 -7.02 4.75 -8.57
CA LEU A 52 -7.56 4.83 -7.20
C LEU A 52 -7.85 3.44 -6.64
N LEU A 53 -8.45 2.55 -7.45
CA LEU A 53 -8.71 1.17 -7.06
C LEU A 53 -7.40 0.40 -6.77
N ARG A 54 -6.38 0.54 -7.62
CA ARG A 54 -5.07 -0.11 -7.38
C ARG A 54 -4.38 0.41 -6.13
N LEU A 55 -4.47 1.71 -5.87
CA LEU A 55 -3.91 2.34 -4.68
C LEU A 55 -4.60 1.83 -3.40
N SER A 56 -5.93 1.73 -3.45
CA SER A 56 -6.73 1.18 -2.35
C SER A 56 -6.38 -0.28 -2.07
N LEU A 57 -6.22 -1.11 -3.12
CA LEU A 57 -5.77 -2.50 -2.96
C LEU A 57 -4.38 -2.61 -2.33
N ALA A 58 -3.43 -1.74 -2.70
CA ALA A 58 -2.11 -1.70 -2.09
C ALA A 58 -2.18 -1.36 -0.58
N MET A 59 -3.02 -0.38 -0.20
CA MET A 59 -3.23 -0.04 1.21
C MET A 59 -3.84 -1.18 2.01
N VAL A 60 -4.83 -1.89 1.45
CA VAL A 60 -5.42 -3.07 2.08
C VAL A 60 -4.35 -4.13 2.35
N GLY A 61 -3.46 -4.38 1.39
CA GLY A 61 -2.34 -5.30 1.58
C GLY A 61 -1.38 -4.88 2.70
N PHE A 62 -1.06 -3.59 2.81
CA PHE A 62 -0.26 -3.06 3.93
C PHE A 62 -0.97 -3.21 5.28
N TYR A 63 -2.29 -3.01 5.35
CA TYR A 63 -3.06 -3.23 6.57
C TYR A 63 -3.03 -4.70 7.01
N PHE A 64 -3.22 -5.64 6.08
CA PHE A 64 -3.09 -7.07 6.40
C PHE A 64 -1.67 -7.44 6.85
N SER A 65 -0.64 -6.86 6.22
CA SER A 65 0.75 -7.11 6.61
C SER A 65 1.03 -6.59 8.02
N ALA A 66 0.57 -5.38 8.34
CA ALA A 66 0.68 -4.81 9.69
C ALA A 66 -0.04 -5.67 10.72
N LEU A 67 -1.25 -6.16 10.41
CA LEU A 67 -2.01 -7.04 11.28
C LEU A 67 -1.22 -8.32 11.62
N PHE A 68 -0.69 -9.00 10.61
CA PHE A 68 0.07 -10.24 10.83
C PHE A 68 1.40 -10.00 11.55
N LEU A 69 2.07 -8.87 11.33
CA LEU A 69 3.26 -8.48 12.10
C LEU A 69 2.95 -8.28 13.58
N VAL A 70 1.85 -7.58 13.90
CA VAL A 70 1.41 -7.39 15.29
C VAL A 70 1.07 -8.73 15.94
N LEU A 71 0.32 -9.59 15.23
CA LEU A 71 -0.03 -10.93 15.72
C LEU A 71 1.23 -11.78 15.99
N SER A 72 2.19 -11.79 15.06
CA SER A 72 3.47 -12.48 15.23
C SER A 72 4.23 -11.97 16.46
N GLY A 73 4.30 -10.64 16.65
CA GLY A 73 4.96 -10.03 17.80
C GLY A 73 4.30 -10.40 19.15
N ILE A 74 2.97 -10.42 19.20
CA ILE A 74 2.22 -10.81 20.41
C ILE A 74 2.46 -12.29 20.74
N ILE A 75 2.39 -13.18 19.74
CA ILE A 75 2.64 -14.62 19.93
C ILE A 75 4.08 -14.86 20.40
N ALA A 76 5.06 -14.18 19.80
CA ALA A 76 6.46 -14.28 20.20
C ALA A 76 6.72 -13.77 21.63
N SER A 77 5.99 -12.75 22.08
CA SER A 77 6.14 -12.19 23.43
C SER A 77 5.60 -13.13 24.52
N THR A 78 4.46 -13.79 24.25
CA THR A 78 3.77 -14.65 25.22
C THR A 78 4.45 -16.00 25.45
N ARG A 79 5.28 -16.48 24.52
CA ARG A 79 5.92 -17.80 24.58
C ARG A 79 7.40 -17.78 25.02
N SER A 80 7.72 -16.97 26.03
CA SER A 80 9.11 -16.79 26.51
C SER A 80 9.79 -18.03 27.11
N ASP A 81 9.14 -19.21 27.13
CA ASP A 81 9.74 -20.45 27.62
C ASP A 81 10.67 -21.11 26.59
N HIS A 82 11.92 -21.30 27.02
CA HIS A 82 13.11 -21.63 26.23
C HIS A 82 13.16 -23.08 25.72
N HIS A 83 12.27 -23.48 24.81
CA HIS A 83 12.50 -24.69 24.02
C HIS A 83 12.40 -24.42 22.52
N PHE A 84 13.59 -24.34 21.91
CA PHE A 84 13.86 -24.35 20.49
C PHE A 84 13.22 -25.59 19.83
N HIS A 85 11.97 -25.48 19.41
CA HIS A 85 11.40 -26.36 18.41
C HIS A 85 11.45 -25.64 17.07
N LEU A 86 12.16 -26.23 16.12
CA LEU A 86 12.53 -25.69 14.80
C LEU A 86 11.34 -25.36 13.85
N VAL A 87 10.10 -25.35 14.34
CA VAL A 87 8.88 -25.09 13.55
C VAL A 87 7.86 -24.29 14.39
N SER A 88 8.28 -23.17 14.96
CA SER A 88 7.36 -22.33 15.71
C SER A 88 6.42 -21.55 14.78
N PRO A 89 5.10 -21.52 15.03
CA PRO A 89 4.11 -20.90 14.15
C PRO A 89 4.32 -19.38 13.97
N GLU A 90 4.96 -18.70 14.92
CA GLU A 90 5.28 -17.27 14.84
C GLU A 90 6.19 -16.91 13.66
N PHE A 91 7.12 -17.81 13.30
CA PHE A 91 8.04 -17.60 12.18
C PHE A 91 7.29 -17.61 10.84
N TRP A 92 6.35 -18.54 10.68
CA TRP A 92 5.52 -18.63 9.47
C TRP A 92 4.61 -17.42 9.30
N ILE A 93 4.01 -16.93 10.40
CA ILE A 93 3.17 -15.72 10.37
C ILE A 93 4.03 -14.49 10.01
N LEU A 94 5.23 -14.38 10.59
CA LEU A 94 6.16 -13.29 10.27
C LEU A 94 6.56 -13.32 8.78
N LEU A 95 6.97 -14.49 8.29
CA LEU A 95 7.35 -14.69 6.88
C LEU A 95 6.20 -14.32 5.94
N LEU A 96 4.98 -14.80 6.24
CA LEU A 96 3.79 -14.46 5.47
C LEU A 96 3.54 -12.95 5.44
N SER A 97 3.74 -12.27 6.58
CA SER A 97 3.57 -10.82 6.69
C SER A 97 4.53 -10.05 5.78
N ILE A 98 5.81 -10.46 5.74
CA ILE A 98 6.84 -9.84 4.92
C ILE A 98 6.57 -10.07 3.43
N VAL A 99 6.18 -11.29 3.04
CA VAL A 99 5.79 -11.59 1.66
C VAL A 99 4.62 -10.71 1.24
N LEU A 100 3.59 -10.59 2.09
CA LEU A 100 2.43 -9.73 1.81
C LEU A 100 2.81 -8.24 1.72
N MET A 101 3.72 -7.78 2.58
CA MET A 101 4.26 -6.42 2.51
C MET A 101 4.95 -6.17 1.17
N THR A 102 5.75 -7.13 0.74
CA THR A 102 6.54 -7.04 -0.49
C THR A 102 5.63 -6.99 -1.71
N VAL A 103 4.58 -7.83 -1.74
CA VAL A 103 3.57 -7.80 -2.82
C VAL A 103 2.86 -6.44 -2.85
N SER A 104 2.45 -5.92 -1.69
CA SER A 104 1.80 -4.60 -1.58
C SER A 104 2.70 -3.47 -2.08
N LEU A 105 3.98 -3.54 -1.77
CA LEU A 105 4.98 -2.58 -2.23
C LEU A 105 5.17 -2.62 -3.75
N ILE A 106 5.17 -3.82 -4.35
CA ILE A 106 5.22 -3.97 -5.82
C ILE A 106 4.01 -3.31 -6.46
N TYR A 107 2.80 -3.50 -5.91
CA TYR A 107 1.60 -2.80 -6.39
C TYR A 107 1.75 -1.28 -6.32
N LEU A 108 2.33 -0.75 -5.23
CA LEU A 108 2.56 0.68 -5.05
C LEU A 108 3.57 1.24 -6.06
N ILE A 109 4.64 0.50 -6.36
CA ILE A 109 5.62 0.87 -7.38
C ILE A 109 4.96 0.93 -8.76
N ILE A 110 4.19 -0.11 -9.13
CA ILE A 110 3.47 -0.17 -10.41
C ILE A 110 2.49 1.00 -10.53
N TYR A 111 1.76 1.31 -9.45
CA TYR A 111 0.89 2.49 -9.38
C TYR A 111 1.69 3.77 -9.65
N SER A 112 2.80 3.97 -8.95
CA SER A 112 3.61 5.20 -9.02
C SER A 112 4.15 5.46 -10.42
N VAL A 113 4.63 4.41 -11.10
CA VAL A 113 5.09 4.52 -12.50
C VAL A 113 3.93 4.88 -13.43
N ARG A 114 2.77 4.22 -13.26
CA ARG A 114 1.58 4.50 -14.09
C ARG A 114 0.97 5.88 -13.82
N ALA A 115 1.12 6.41 -12.61
CA ALA A 115 0.67 7.75 -12.22
C ALA A 115 1.32 8.83 -13.08
N VAL A 116 2.63 8.73 -13.31
CA VAL A 116 3.39 9.68 -14.12
C VAL A 116 2.89 9.70 -15.56
N ASN A 117 2.72 8.52 -16.18
CA ASN A 117 2.27 8.42 -17.57
C ASN A 117 0.87 9.01 -17.79
N ILE A 118 -0.05 8.83 -16.84
CA ILE A 118 -1.40 9.39 -16.94
C ILE A 118 -1.36 10.91 -16.74
N ARG A 119 -0.55 11.41 -15.82
CA ARG A 119 -0.37 12.86 -15.62
C ARG A 119 0.18 13.56 -16.86
N GLN A 120 1.13 12.92 -17.56
CA GLN A 120 1.63 13.44 -18.84
C GLN A 120 0.53 13.54 -19.91
N LYS A 121 -0.33 12.53 -20.03
CA LYS A 121 -1.46 12.54 -20.97
C LYS A 121 -2.48 13.64 -20.64
N THR A 122 -2.78 13.84 -19.35
CA THR A 122 -3.67 14.93 -18.91
C THR A 122 -3.12 16.30 -19.29
N LEU A 123 -1.81 16.53 -19.10
CA LEU A 123 -1.17 17.80 -19.45
C LEU A 123 -1.14 18.04 -20.96
N GLN A 124 -0.93 17.01 -21.78
CA GLN A 124 -0.97 17.13 -23.24
C GLN A 124 -2.37 17.56 -23.72
N ILE A 125 -3.44 16.97 -23.20
CA ILE A 125 -4.81 17.34 -23.59
C ILE A 125 -5.13 18.77 -23.16
N ARG A 126 -4.68 19.21 -21.98
CA ARG A 126 -4.88 20.59 -21.51
C ARG A 126 -4.12 21.65 -22.32
N TYR A 127 -2.99 21.29 -22.95
CA TYR A 127 -2.19 22.23 -23.77
C TYR A 127 -2.63 22.32 -25.24
N TYR A 128 -3.35 21.33 -25.76
CA TYR A 128 -3.78 21.25 -27.16
C TYR A 128 -5.30 21.33 -27.36
N SER A 129 -6.06 21.59 -26.28
CA SER A 129 -7.50 21.91 -26.27
C SER A 129 -7.72 23.41 -26.14
#